data_AF-A0A0E3QPP5-F1
#
_entry.id   AF-A0A0E3QPP5-F1
#
_cell.length_a   1.000
_cell.length_b   1.000
_cell.length_c   1.000
_cell.angle_alpha   90.00
_cell.angle_beta   90.00
_cell.angle_gamma   90.00
#
_symmetry.space_group_name_H-M   'P 1'
#
loop_
_entity.id
_entity.type
_entity.pdbx_description
1 polymer ?
#
loop_
_entity_poly.entity_id
_entity_poly.type
_entity_poly.pdbx_seq_one_letter_code
_entity_poly.pdbx_strand_id
1 'polypeptide(L)'
;MSVAGASSFAYIANLESNSVSVIDTATDTVTATVNVGIEPSGAAVSPDGTRVYVTNCMSNSVSVIDAAKNKVIDTVYVGSYP
;
A
#
# COMPACT_ATOMS: atom_id res chain seq x y z
N MET A 1 31.02 6.33 10.49
CA MET A 1 29.73 6.68 11.12
C MET A 1 28.65 6.02 10.28
N SER A 2 28.19 4.83 10.68
CA SER A 2 27.23 4.06 9.90
C SER A 2 25.85 4.69 10.04
N VAL A 3 25.24 5.09 8.93
CA VAL A 3 23.80 5.31 8.91
C VAL A 3 23.19 3.92 8.81
N ALA A 4 22.77 3.34 9.94
CA ALA A 4 21.85 2.21 9.90
C ALA A 4 20.61 2.70 9.15
N GLY A 5 20.36 2.14 7.97
CA GLY A 5 19.26 2.58 7.11
C GLY A 5 17.95 2.52 7.87
N ALA A 6 17.14 3.57 7.80
CA ALA A 6 15.77 3.51 8.30
C ALA A 6 15.07 2.30 7.66
N SER A 7 14.36 1.51 8.47
CA SER A 7 13.50 0.44 7.98
C SER A 7 12.55 1.04 6.95
N SER A 8 12.74 0.68 5.69
CA SER A 8 11.83 1.07 4.60
C SER A 8 10.82 -0.06 4.42
N PHE A 9 9.57 0.31 4.15
CA PHE A 9 8.53 -0.66 3.85
C PHE A 9 8.25 -0.68 2.36
N ALA A 10 8.14 -1.88 1.79
CA ALA A 10 7.58 -2.08 0.45
C ALA A 10 6.10 -2.46 0.56
N TYR A 11 5.28 -1.92 -0.34
CA TYR A 11 3.85 -2.17 -0.41
C TYR A 11 3.53 -2.88 -1.72
N ILE A 12 3.13 -4.15 -1.64
CA ILE A 12 2.92 -5.01 -2.80
C ILE A 12 1.42 -5.26 -2.97
N ALA A 13 0.87 -4.83 -4.11
CA ALA A 13 -0.51 -5.11 -4.48
C ALA A 13 -0.68 -6.60 -4.82
N ASN A 14 -1.53 -7.29 -4.07
CA ASN A 14 -1.90 -8.68 -4.32
C ASN A 14 -3.23 -8.68 -5.09
N LEU A 15 -3.14 -8.59 -6.42
CA LEU A 15 -4.27 -8.36 -7.31
C LEU A 15 -5.46 -9.30 -7.03
N GLU A 16 -5.24 -10.61 -7.03
CA GLU A 16 -6.33 -11.58 -6.84
C GLU A 16 -6.82 -11.67 -5.38
N SER A 17 -5.99 -11.27 -4.42
CA SER A 17 -6.31 -11.33 -2.99
C SER A 17 -6.97 -10.07 -2.45
N ASN A 18 -7.18 -9.04 -3.29
CA ASN A 18 -7.78 -7.76 -2.91
C ASN A 18 -7.11 -7.13 -1.66
N SER A 19 -5.78 -7.25 -1.59
CA SER A 19 -5.00 -6.81 -0.44
C SER A 19 -3.63 -6.25 -0.85
N VAL A 20 -2.95 -5.64 0.11
CA VAL A 20 -1.56 -5.20 0.01
C VAL A 20 -0.73 -5.87 1.08
N SER A 21 0.41 -6.47 0.69
CA SER A 21 1.42 -6.94 1.63
C SER A 21 2.37 -5.82 1.98
N VAL A 22 2.64 -5.64 3.28
CA VAL A 22 3.64 -4.70 3.79
C VAL A 22 4.88 -5.49 4.17
N ILE A 23 5.99 -5.23 3.50
CA ILE A 23 7.26 -5.96 3.67
C ILE A 23 8.27 -5.02 4.31
N ASP A 24 8.87 -5.45 5.42
CA ASP A 24 10.07 -4.80 5.94
C ASP A 24 11.25 -5.17 5.04
N THR A 25 11.83 -4.18 4.36
CA THR A 25 12.92 -4.41 3.40
C THR A 25 14.28 -4.60 4.07
N ALA A 26 14.39 -4.42 5.39
CA ALA A 26 15.61 -4.73 6.13
C ALA A 26 15.71 -6.22 6.45
N THR A 27 14.57 -6.89 6.60
CA THR A 27 14.48 -8.32 6.99
C THR A 27 13.85 -9.21 5.93
N ASP A 28 13.32 -8.63 4.85
CA ASP A 28 12.57 -9.33 3.79
C ASP A 28 11.37 -10.13 4.33
N THR A 29 10.71 -9.60 5.37
CA THR A 29 9.56 -10.25 6.02
C THR A 29 8.27 -9.46 5.86
N VAL A 30 7.15 -10.17 5.66
CA VAL A 30 5.81 -9.57 5.70
C VAL A 30 5.46 -9.19 7.13
N THR A 31 5.14 -7.92 7.36
CA THR A 31 4.78 -7.37 8.68
C THR A 31 3.28 -7.11 8.81
N ALA A 32 2.57 -6.92 7.69
CA ALA A 32 1.13 -6.75 7.65
C ALA A 32 0.54 -7.14 6.29
N THR A 33 -0.75 -7.47 6.30
CA THR A 33 -1.60 -7.56 5.11
C THR A 33 -2.79 -6.63 5.29
N VAL A 34 -3.01 -5.74 4.33
CA VAL A 34 -4.05 -4.71 4.38
C VAL A 34 -5.08 -4.97 3.30
N ASN A 35 -6.33 -5.21 3.68
CA ASN A 35 -7.42 -5.34 2.70
C ASN A 35 -7.71 -3.99 2.04
N VAL A 36 -7.85 -3.99 0.72
CA VAL A 36 -8.15 -2.80 -0.10
C VAL A 36 -9.34 -3.09 -1.02
N GLY A 37 -9.50 -2.31 -2.09
CA GLY A 37 -10.51 -2.59 -3.12
C GLY A 37 -10.17 -3.81 -3.98
N ILE A 38 -11.01 -4.02 -4.99
CA ILE A 38 -10.96 -5.19 -5.88
C ILE A 38 -9.91 -4.98 -6.97
N GLU A 39 -9.11 -6.02 -7.20
CA GLU A 39 -8.03 -6.08 -8.19
C GLU A 39 -7.07 -4.88 -8.09
N PRO A 40 -6.33 -4.76 -6.96
CA PRO A 40 -5.32 -3.71 -6.85
C PRO A 40 -4.18 -3.95 -7.84
N SER A 41 -3.79 -2.91 -8.58
CA SER A 41 -2.81 -2.99 -9.68
C SER A 41 -1.47 -2.34 -9.36
N GLY A 42 -1.45 -1.34 -8.47
CA GLY A 42 -0.25 -0.60 -8.13
C GLY A 42 -0.38 0.14 -6.80
N ALA A 43 0.77 0.47 -6.20
CA ALA A 43 0.86 1.23 -4.96
C ALA A 43 1.92 2.33 -5.08
N ALA A 44 1.64 3.49 -4.50
CA ALA A 44 2.57 4.62 -4.42
C ALA A 44 2.60 5.19 -3.00
N VAL A 45 3.80 5.41 -2.47
CA VAL A 45 4.00 6.03 -1.15
C VAL A 45 4.11 7.55 -1.30
N SER A 46 3.47 8.31 -0.42
CA SER A 46 3.59 9.77 -0.39
C SER A 46 5.03 10.20 -0.08
N PRO A 47 5.47 11.40 -0.54
CA PRO A 47 6.84 11.86 -0.29
C PRO A 47 7.21 11.98 1.20
N ASP A 48 6.23 12.23 2.06
CA ASP A 48 6.40 12.28 3.52
C ASP A 48 6.34 10.90 4.19
N GLY A 49 6.10 9.84 3.42
CA GLY A 49 6.00 8.46 3.91
C GLY A 49 4.77 8.16 4.75
N THR A 50 3.81 9.09 4.90
CA THR A 50 2.67 8.91 5.81
C THR A 50 1.49 8.18 5.20
N ARG A 51 1.40 8.15 3.86
CA ARG A 51 0.29 7.56 3.12
C ARG A 51 0.76 6.64 2.00
N VAL A 52 -0.03 5.61 1.73
CA VAL A 52 0.10 4.76 0.55
C VAL A 52 -1.21 4.81 -0.23
N TYR A 53 -1.09 5.07 -1.53
CA TYR A 53 -2.21 5.11 -2.47
C TYR A 53 -2.19 3.83 -3.28
N VAL A 54 -3.31 3.11 -3.28
CA VAL A 54 -3.43 1.81 -3.96
C VAL A 54 -4.55 1.91 -4.98
N THR A 55 -4.19 1.75 -6.25
CA THR A 55 -5.17 1.76 -7.35
C THR A 55 -5.92 0.44 -7.37
N ASN A 56 -7.26 0.48 -7.34
CA ASN A 56 -8.14 -0.68 -7.38
C ASN A 56 -8.94 -0.68 -8.70
N CYS A 57 -8.46 -1.40 -9.72
CA CYS A 57 -8.97 -1.29 -11.08
C CYS A 57 -10.45 -1.65 -11.18
N MET A 58 -10.86 -2.78 -10.61
CA MET A 58 -12.26 -3.24 -10.68
C MET A 58 -13.20 -2.50 -9.72
N SER A 59 -12.64 -1.80 -8.72
CA SER A 59 -13.43 -0.95 -7.82
C SER A 59 -13.53 0.49 -8.27
N ASN A 60 -12.94 0.88 -9.40
CA ASN A 60 -13.01 2.24 -9.93
C ASN A 60 -12.57 3.31 -8.89
N SER A 61 -11.62 2.95 -8.03
CA SER A 61 -11.25 3.73 -6.84
C SER A 61 -9.79 3.54 -6.45
N VAL A 62 -9.30 4.44 -5.59
CA VAL A 62 -8.00 4.40 -4.95
C VAL A 62 -8.20 4.27 -3.45
N SER A 63 -7.58 3.28 -2.81
CA SER A 63 -7.53 3.18 -1.36
C SER A 63 -6.36 4.00 -0.82
N VAL A 64 -6.58 4.74 0.27
CA VAL A 64 -5.55 5.49 0.99
C VAL A 64 -5.26 4.77 2.30
N ILE A 65 -4.03 4.31 2.49
CA ILE A 65 -3.56 3.60 3.67
C ILE A 65 -2.71 4.57 4.52
N ASP A 66 -2.94 4.62 5.83
CA ASP A 66 -2.03 5.20 6.81
C ASP A 66 -0.82 4.25 6.97
N ALA A 67 0.36 4.71 6.58
CA ALA A 67 1.57 3.89 6.53
C ALA A 67 2.09 3.49 7.92
N ALA A 68 1.81 4.29 8.95
CA ALA A 68 2.25 3.99 10.32
C ALA A 68 1.35 2.93 10.98
N LYS A 69 0.06 2.91 10.61
CA LYS A 69 -0.92 1.97 11.17
C LYS A 69 -1.23 0.78 10.27
N ASN A 70 -0.75 0.79 9.03
CA ASN A 70 -1.09 -0.17 7.98
C ASN A 70 -2.61 -0.38 7.88
N LYS A 71 -3.36 0.73 7.81
CA LYS A 71 -4.82 0.72 7.79
C LYS A 71 -5.37 1.63 6.70
N VAL A 72 -6.36 1.16 5.95
CA VAL A 72 -7.14 2.02 5.05
C VAL A 72 -7.86 3.09 5.87
N ILE A 73 -7.59 4.35 5.53
CA ILE A 73 -8.19 5.53 6.15
C ILE A 73 -9.15 6.27 5.23
N ASP A 74 -9.09 6.02 3.92
CA ASP A 74 -9.98 6.62 2.94
C ASP A 74 -10.08 5.78 1.65
N THR A 75 -11.14 5.98 0.89
CA THR A 75 -11.35 5.41 -0.45
C THR A 75 -11.88 6.50 -1.37
N VAL A 76 -11.12 6.79 -2.43
CA VAL A 76 -11.44 7.87 -3.38
C VAL A 76 -11.88 7.24 -4.70
N TYR A 77 -13.09 7.56 -5.17
CA TYR A 77 -13.54 7.16 -6.50
C TYR A 77 -12.88 8.02 -7.58
N VAL A 78 -12.23 7.39 -8.56
CA VAL A 78 -11.39 8.09 -9.57
C VAL A 78 -11.82 7.83 -11.02
N GLY A 79 -12.86 7.03 -11.24
CA GLY A 79 -13.37 6.69 -12.57
C GLY A 79 -13.12 5.22 -12.94
N SER A 80 -13.46 4.85 -14.16
CA SER A 80 -13.46 3.45 -14.58
C SER A 80 -12.06 2.91 -14.86
N TYR A 81 -11.71 1.78 -14.24
CA TYR A 81 -10.46 1.04 -14.49
C TYR A 81 -9.18 1.93 -14.41
N PRO A 82 -8.96 2.60 -13.26
CA PRO A 82 -7.80 3.48 -13.04
C PRO A 82 -6.47 2.74 -12.95
#